data_AF-A0AAI8DKK2-F1
#
_entry.id   AF-A0AAI8DKK2-F1
#
_cell.length_a   1.000
_cell.length_b   1.000
_cell.length_c   1.000
_cell.angle_alpha   90.00
_cell.angle_beta   90.00
_cell.angle_gamma   90.00
#
_symmetry.space_group_name_H-M   'P 1'
#
loop_
_entity.id
_entity.type
_entity.pdbx_description
1 polymer ?
#
loop_
_entity_poly.entity_id
_entity_poly.type
_entity_poly.pdbx_seq_one_letter_code
_entity_poly.pdbx_strand_id
1 'polypeptide(L)'
;MYYFLASYNGDTTTISIITKEKLIDEKETYINVDNYVESLAKTIIELSHQNNLYHNDIQGIGLLISNISEIHYKDINRLKNDLESTFGFKAIIESNYDTLILNLTI
;
A
#
# COMPACT_ATOMS: atom_id res chain seq x y z
N MET A 1 -5.87 -14.56 -5.08
CA MET A 1 -6.13 -13.10 -5.06
C MET A 1 -4.96 -12.42 -4.41
N TYR A 2 -4.54 -11.29 -4.98
CA TYR A 2 -3.34 -10.56 -4.57
C TYR A 2 -3.73 -9.29 -3.81
N TYR A 3 -2.83 -8.83 -2.96
CA TYR A 3 -2.95 -7.57 -2.25
C TYR A 3 -1.65 -6.80 -2.40
N PHE A 4 -1.76 -5.48 -2.50
CA PHE A 4 -0.61 -4.61 -2.33
C PHE A 4 -0.44 -4.27 -0.85
N LEU A 5 0.80 -4.26 -0.40
CA LEU A 5 1.18 -3.80 0.92
C LEU A 5 2.27 -2.74 0.77
N ALA A 6 2.04 -1.56 1.31
CA ALA A 6 3.04 -0.51 1.45
C ALA A 6 3.42 -0.39 2.93
N SER A 7 4.70 -0.48 3.24
CA SER A 7 5.23 -0.33 4.60
C SER A 7 6.16 0.87 4.65
N TYR A 8 5.72 1.93 5.33
CA TYR A 8 6.52 3.15 5.48
C TYR A 8 7.54 3.00 6.60
N ASN A 9 8.82 3.15 6.26
CA ASN A 9 9.95 2.90 7.16
C ASN A 9 10.66 4.20 7.61
N GLY A 10 10.04 5.37 7.44
CA GLY A 10 10.60 6.67 7.82
C GLY A 10 11.21 7.44 6.64
N ASP A 11 12.06 6.79 5.84
CA ASP A 11 12.69 7.40 4.66
C ASP A 11 12.30 6.70 3.35
N THR A 12 12.03 5.40 3.43
CA THR A 12 11.66 4.54 2.31
C THR A 12 10.30 3.91 2.54
N THR A 13 9.72 3.35 1.48
CA THR A 13 8.56 2.49 1.55
C THR A 13 8.90 1.16 0.91
N THR A 14 8.68 0.07 1.65
CA THR A 14 8.69 -1.28 1.08
C THR A 14 7.32 -1.55 0.48
N ILE A 15 7.27 -1.83 -0.82
CA ILE A 15 6.05 -2.20 -1.53
C ILE A 15 6.13 -3.68 -1.83
N SER A 16 5.14 -4.43 -1.38
CA SER A 16 5.06 -5.87 -1.51
C SER A 16 3.78 -6.28 -2.21
N ILE A 17 3.88 -7.35 -3.00
CA ILE A 17 2.73 -8.08 -3.52
C ILE A 17 2.60 -9.34 -2.69
N ILE A 18 1.46 -9.52 -2.05
CA ILE A 18 1.21 -10.67 -1.17
C ILE A 18 -0.05 -11.42 -1.57
N THR A 19 -0.12 -12.68 -1.17
CA THR A 19 -1.37 -13.43 -1.04
C THR A 19 -1.61 -13.72 0.44
N LYS A 20 -2.72 -14.41 0.77
CA LYS A 20 -2.99 -14.87 2.13
C LYS A 20 -1.89 -15.79 2.70
N GLU A 21 -1.08 -16.39 1.83
CA GLU A 21 -0.15 -17.47 2.20
C GLU A 21 1.33 -17.08 2.08
N LYS A 22 1.66 -16.12 1.20
CA LYS A 22 3.06 -15.81 0.90
C LYS A 22 3.27 -14.43 0.28
N LEU A 23 4.50 -13.96 0.41
CA LEU A 23 5.08 -12.90 -0.39
C LEU A 23 5.31 -13.39 -1.83
N ILE A 24 4.93 -12.56 -2.80
CA ILE A 24 5.09 -12.83 -4.23
C ILE A 24 6.29 -12.06 -4.77
N ASP A 25 6.37 -10.77 -4.43
CA ASP A 25 7.46 -9.90 -4.81
C ASP A 25 7.51 -8.69 -3.86
N GLU A 26 8.68 -8.05 -3.77
CA GLU A 26 8.86 -6.83 -3.02
C GLU A 26 9.92 -5.91 -3.61
N LYS A 27 9.74 -4.63 -3.36
CA LYS A 27 10.72 -3.60 -3.70
C LYS A 27 10.72 -2.52 -2.63
N GLU A 28 11.89 -2.18 -2.15
CA GLU A 28 12.09 -0.98 -1.36
C GLU A 28 12.39 0.21 -2.27
N THR A 29 11.72 1.34 -2.04
CA THR A 29 11.98 2.56 -2.80
C THR A 29 11.64 3.82 -2.02
N TYR A 30 12.09 4.96 -2.53
CA TYR A 30 11.68 6.26 -2.02
C TYR A 30 10.31 6.65 -2.61
N ILE A 31 9.38 7.08 -1.75
CA ILE A 31 8.09 7.64 -2.14
C ILE A 31 8.07 9.10 -1.69
N ASN A 32 7.77 10.00 -2.62
CA ASN A 32 7.68 11.42 -2.30
C ASN A 32 6.50 11.69 -1.35
N VAL A 33 6.81 12.16 -0.15
CA VAL A 33 5.84 12.42 0.92
C VAL A 33 4.88 13.58 0.63
N ASP A 34 5.26 14.54 -0.22
CA ASP A 34 4.41 15.68 -0.55
C ASP A 34 3.20 15.29 -1.42
N ASN A 35 3.31 14.19 -2.16
CA ASN A 35 2.24 13.61 -2.96
C ASN A 35 2.22 12.08 -2.80
N TYR A 36 2.27 11.63 -1.55
CA TYR A 36 2.52 10.23 -1.19
C TYR A 36 1.67 9.22 -1.96
N VAL A 37 0.34 9.39 -1.98
CA VAL A 37 -0.57 8.44 -2.64
C VAL A 37 -0.35 8.38 -4.16
N GLU A 38 -0.15 9.53 -4.82
CA GLU A 38 0.12 9.58 -6.26
C GLU A 38 1.46 8.94 -6.62
N SER A 39 2.49 9.23 -5.83
CA SER A 39 3.82 8.64 -6.01
C SER A 39 3.82 7.14 -5.75
N LEU A 40 3.13 6.69 -4.69
CA LEU A 40 2.92 5.28 -4.39
C LEU A 40 2.20 4.54 -5.53
N ALA A 41 1.17 5.16 -6.12
CA ALA A 41 0.43 4.58 -7.22
C ALA A 41 1.31 4.31 -8.45
N LYS A 42 2.19 5.25 -8.81
CA LYS A 42 3.15 5.07 -9.92
C LYS A 42 4.03 3.86 -9.67
N THR A 43 4.60 3.72 -8.47
CA THR A 43 5.48 2.59 -8.15
C THR A 43 4.74 1.26 -8.11
N ILE A 44 3.52 1.23 -7.56
CA ILE A 44 2.69 0.01 -7.54
C ILE A 44 2.33 -0.44 -8.96
N ILE A 45 1.99 0.48 -9.86
CA ILE A 45 1.71 0.16 -11.28
C ILE A 45 2.94 -0.49 -11.94
N GLU A 46 4.13 0.06 -11.71
CA GLU A 46 5.38 -0.51 -12.22
C GLU A 46 5.61 -1.95 -11.71
N LEU A 47 5.44 -2.17 -10.40
CA LEU A 47 5.60 -3.50 -9.79
C LEU A 47 4.55 -4.50 -10.29
N SER A 48 3.31 -4.04 -10.50
CA SER A 48 2.22 -4.84 -11.08
C SER A 48 2.54 -5.31 -12.50
N HIS A 49 3.06 -4.41 -13.34
CA HIS A 49 3.46 -4.76 -14.72
C HIS A 49 4.62 -5.77 -14.75
N GLN A 50 5.60 -5.65 -13.85
CA GLN A 50 6.70 -6.60 -13.74
C GLN A 50 6.21 -8.02 -13.37
N ASN A 51 5.11 -8.10 -12.62
CA ASN A 51 4.52 -9.35 -12.15
C ASN A 51 3.33 -9.84 -13.02
N ASN A 52 3.05 -9.18 -14.15
CA ASN A 52 1.88 -9.47 -15.01
C ASN A 52 0.53 -9.46 -14.27
N LEU A 53 0.40 -8.60 -13.26
CA LEU A 53 -0.83 -8.45 -12.48
C LEU A 53 -1.66 -7.29 -13.02
N TYR A 54 -2.97 -7.52 -13.13
CA TYR A 54 -3.94 -6.53 -13.59
C TYR A 54 -4.89 -6.13 -12.46
N HIS A 55 -5.62 -5.03 -12.65
CA HIS A 55 -6.53 -4.48 -11.64
C HIS A 55 -7.51 -5.52 -11.06
N ASN A 56 -8.02 -6.45 -11.89
CA ASN A 56 -8.95 -7.48 -11.46
C ASN A 56 -8.33 -8.58 -10.57
N ASP A 57 -7.00 -8.66 -10.51
CA ASP A 57 -6.28 -9.65 -9.70
C ASP A 57 -6.04 -9.15 -8.26
N ILE A 58 -6.24 -7.84 -8.03
CA ILE A 58 -5.95 -7.13 -6.78
C ILE A 58 -7.24 -6.91 -5.99
N GLN A 59 -7.24 -7.29 -4.72
CA GLN A 59 -8.40 -7.13 -3.84
C GLN A 59 -8.35 -5.92 -2.91
N GLY A 60 -7.16 -5.40 -2.63
CA GLY A 60 -6.99 -4.31 -1.68
C GLY A 60 -5.56 -3.83 -1.57
N ILE A 61 -5.42 -2.70 -0.87
CA ILE A 61 -4.15 -2.11 -0.51
C ILE A 61 -4.05 -1.92 1.00
N GLY A 62 -2.98 -2.43 1.59
CA GLY A 62 -2.59 -2.16 2.97
C GLY A 62 -1.53 -1.08 3.04
N LEU A 63 -1.62 -0.19 4.02
CA LEU A 63 -0.56 0.74 4.39
C LEU A 63 -0.18 0.54 5.86
N LEU A 64 1.05 0.09 6.10
CA LEU A 64 1.66 0.01 7.43
C LEU A 64 2.36 1.33 7.72
N ILE A 65 1.84 2.10 8.68
CA ILE A 65 2.43 3.37 9.09
C ILE A 65 2.07 3.70 10.54
N SER A 66 3.07 4.12 11.32
CA SER A 66 2.89 4.50 12.72
C SER A 66 2.36 5.93 12.90
N ASN A 67 2.75 6.84 12.00
CA ASN A 67 2.37 8.25 12.07
C ASN A 67 2.15 8.83 10.67
N ILE A 68 0.90 9.07 10.31
CA ILE A 68 0.53 9.62 8.99
C ILE A 68 1.06 11.04 8.72
N SER A 69 1.48 11.77 9.76
CA SER A 69 2.07 13.09 9.61
C SER A 69 3.43 13.04 8.91
N GLU A 70 4.13 11.89 8.96
CA GLU A 70 5.41 11.67 8.28
C GLU A 70 5.25 11.65 6.76
N ILE A 71 4.06 11.31 6.27
CA ILE A 71 3.68 11.39 4.86
C ILE A 71 2.76 12.58 4.58
N HIS A 72 2.83 13.61 5.43
CA HIS A 72 2.12 14.89 5.32
C HIS A 72 0.58 14.81 5.35
N TYR A 73 0.02 13.68 5.79
CA TYR A 73 -1.41 13.54 6.06
C TYR A 73 -1.75 13.95 7.50
N LYS A 74 -2.90 14.61 7.68
CA LYS A 74 -3.41 15.03 9.00
C LYS A 74 -4.64 14.25 9.46
N ASP A 75 -5.27 13.52 8.54
CA ASP A 75 -6.49 12.77 8.79
C ASP A 75 -6.39 11.41 8.09
N ILE A 76 -6.53 10.35 8.88
CA ILE A 76 -6.46 8.97 8.41
C ILE A 76 -7.62 8.64 7.46
N ASN A 77 -8.81 9.24 7.65
CA ASN A 77 -9.95 9.02 6.76
C ASN A 77 -9.70 9.64 5.39
N ARG A 78 -9.05 10.82 5.35
CA ARG A 78 -8.65 11.44 4.10
C ARG A 78 -7.60 10.59 3.37
N LEU A 79 -6.58 10.11 4.08
CA LEU A 79 -5.57 9.20 3.50
C LEU A 79 -6.21 7.93 2.93
N LYS A 80 -7.12 7.32 3.69
CA LYS A 80 -7.86 6.14 3.25
C LYS A 80 -8.68 6.44 2.00
N ASN A 81 -9.42 7.54 1.97
CA ASN A 81 -10.22 7.94 0.80
C ASN A 81 -9.35 8.20 -0.43
N ASP A 82 -8.20 8.84 -0.26
CA ASP A 82 -7.26 9.11 -1.35
C ASP A 82 -6.69 7.79 -1.92
N LEU A 83 -6.35 6.83 -1.05
CA LEU A 83 -5.93 5.48 -1.47
C LEU A 83 -7.05 4.77 -2.23
N GLU A 84 -8.25 4.69 -1.67
CA GLU A 84 -9.38 3.99 -2.30
C GLU A 84 -9.77 4.63 -3.64
N SER A 85 -9.75 5.97 -3.73
CA SER A 85 -10.08 6.69 -4.96
C SER A 85 -8.99 6.56 -6.03
N THR A 86 -7.72 6.46 -5.63
CA THR A 86 -6.59 6.34 -6.57
C THR A 86 -6.47 4.92 -7.11
N PHE A 87 -6.64 3.91 -6.26
CA PHE A 87 -6.43 2.52 -6.63
C PHE A 87 -7.71 1.81 -7.08
N GLY A 88 -8.88 2.26 -6.65
CA GLY A 88 -10.17 1.60 -6.96
C GLY A 88 -10.45 0.35 -6.12
N PHE A 89 -9.65 0.10 -5.06
CA PHE A 89 -9.83 -1.01 -4.13
C PHE A 89 -9.96 -0.51 -2.70
N LYS A 90 -10.44 -1.38 -1.80
CA LYS A 90 -10.49 -1.10 -0.36
C LYS A 90 -9.08 -0.87 0.21
N ALA A 91 -8.94 0.15 1.05
CA ALA A 91 -7.69 0.46 1.74
C ALA A 91 -7.78 0.16 3.25
N ILE A 92 -6.74 -0.47 3.78
CA ILE A 92 -6.57 -0.72 5.21
C ILE A 92 -5.29 -0.01 5.66
N ILE A 93 -5.36 0.75 6.75
CA ILE A 93 -4.23 1.48 7.31
C ILE A 93 -4.09 1.06 8.76
N GLU A 94 -2.92 0.57 9.14
CA GLU A 94 -2.63 0.11 10.49
C GLU A 94 -1.19 0.44 10.86
N SER A 95 -0.88 0.49 12.15
CA SER A 95 0.49 0.65 12.64
C SER A 95 1.14 -0.69 13.04
N ASN A 96 0.39 -1.79 13.00
CA ASN A 96 0.84 -3.13 13.35
C ASN A 96 0.67 -4.08 12.17
N TYR A 97 1.75 -4.79 11.83
CA TYR A 97 1.79 -5.67 10.67
C TYR A 97 0.77 -6.81 10.76
N ASP A 98 0.70 -7.53 11.88
CA ASP A 98 -0.21 -8.68 12.02
C ASP A 98 -1.69 -8.25 11.91
N THR A 99 -2.02 -7.10 12.50
CA THR A 99 -3.36 -6.50 12.41
C THR A 99 -3.67 -6.08 10.98
N LEU A 100 -2.70 -5.50 10.28
CA LEU A 100 -2.85 -5.10 8.88
C LEU A 100 -3.12 -6.31 7.99
N ILE A 101 -2.30 -7.35 8.10
CA ILE A 101 -2.45 -8.57 7.30
C ILE A 101 -3.80 -9.23 7.58
N LEU A 102 -4.19 -9.34 8.85
CA LEU A 102 -5.50 -9.86 9.22
C LEU A 102 -6.61 -9.03 8.54
N ASN A 103 -6.63 -7.72 8.72
CA ASN A 103 -7.70 -6.85 8.21
C ASN A 103 -7.74 -6.73 6.68
N LEU A 104 -6.58 -6.83 6.02
CA LEU A 104 -6.45 -6.76 4.56
C LEU A 104 -6.91 -8.05 3.87
N THR A 105 -6.70 -9.20 4.52
CA THR A 105 -6.89 -10.52 3.92
C THR A 105 -8.12 -11.28 4.44
N ILE A 106 -9.05 -10.60 5.12
CA ILE A 106 -10.37 -11.20 5.48
C ILE A 106 -11.18 -11.47 4.21
#